data_AF-A0A1F4NLI6-F1
#
_entry.id   AF-A0A1F4NLI6-F1
#
_cell.length_a   1.000
_cell.length_b   1.000
_cell.length_c   1.000
_cell.angle_alpha   90.00
_cell.angle_beta   90.00
_cell.angle_gamma   90.00
#
_symmetry.space_group_name_H-M   'P 1'
#
loop_
_entity.id
_entity.type
_entity.pdbx_description
1 polymer ?
#
loop_
_entity_poly.entity_id
_entity_poly.type
_entity_poly.pdbx_seq_one_letter_code
_entity_poly.pdbx_strand_id
1 'polypeptide(L)'
;MTHFLLTVRSLTAVTAAALLCSAAALAAPSTAATEAQARYRQDMAACNSGQTQQALVTCRREAGSALSEARRGHLNDAPGQYQQNALLRCNVHQGDDRLACEARMGAAGIVEGSAAEGGILRQGVIITPVK
;
A
#
# COMPACT_ATOMS: atom_id res chain seq x y z
N MET A 1 30.41 -57.91 -18.73
CA MET A 1 29.91 -57.41 -17.41
C MET A 1 30.44 -56.02 -17.04
N THR A 2 31.53 -55.54 -17.65
CA THR A 2 32.14 -54.22 -17.38
C THR A 2 31.40 -53.03 -18.02
N HIS A 3 30.81 -53.20 -19.21
CA HIS A 3 30.08 -52.13 -19.91
C HIS A 3 28.75 -51.72 -19.26
N PHE A 4 28.10 -52.64 -18.54
CA PHE A 4 26.82 -52.39 -17.87
C PHE A 4 26.98 -51.53 -16.60
N LEU A 5 28.15 -51.58 -15.96
CA LEU A 5 28.46 -50.80 -14.76
C LEU A 5 28.86 -49.35 -15.09
N LEU A 6 29.40 -49.11 -16.30
CA LEU A 6 29.75 -47.78 -16.79
C LEU A 6 28.51 -46.96 -17.17
N THR A 7 27.51 -47.56 -17.81
CA THR A 7 26.28 -46.87 -18.22
C THR A 7 25.40 -46.44 -17.04
N VAL A 8 25.33 -47.25 -15.98
CA VAL A 8 24.57 -46.93 -14.75
C VAL A 8 25.20 -45.76 -13.96
N ARG A 9 26.52 -45.62 -14.03
CA ARG A 9 27.28 -44.55 -13.37
C ARG A 9 27.17 -43.20 -14.09
N SER A 10 26.94 -43.23 -15.41
CA SER A 10 26.66 -42.03 -16.22
C SER A 10 25.22 -41.52 -16.06
N LEU A 11 24.25 -42.42 -15.92
CA LEU A 11 22.83 -42.05 -15.75
C LEU A 11 22.54 -41.40 -14.38
N THR A 12 23.28 -41.77 -13.33
CA THR A 12 23.11 -41.23 -11.98
C THR A 12 23.69 -39.83 -11.81
N ALA A 13 24.68 -39.44 -12.62
CA ALA A 13 25.23 -38.09 -12.61
C ALA A 13 24.33 -37.05 -13.31
N VAL A 14 23.58 -37.47 -14.34
CA VAL A 14 22.70 -36.58 -15.13
C VAL A 14 21.41 -36.26 -14.38
N THR A 15 20.87 -37.19 -13.60
CA THR A 15 19.65 -36.95 -12.80
C THR A 15 19.90 -36.04 -11.60
N ALA A 16 21.08 -36.11 -10.96
CA ALA A 16 21.45 -35.23 -9.86
C ALA A 16 21.65 -33.76 -10.30
N ALA A 17 22.18 -33.53 -11.51
CA ALA A 17 22.35 -32.18 -12.06
C ALA A 17 21.02 -31.54 -12.50
N ALA A 18 20.06 -32.33 -12.98
CA ALA A 18 18.73 -31.83 -13.37
C ALA A 18 17.89 -31.35 -12.17
N LEU A 19 18.01 -32.00 -11.01
CA LEU A 19 17.30 -31.61 -9.78
C LEU A 19 17.83 -30.30 -9.15
N LEU A 20 19.11 -29.99 -9.35
CA LEU A 20 19.71 -28.73 -8.85
C LEU A 20 19.31 -27.51 -9.69
N CYS A 21 19.01 -27.69 -10.98
CA CYS A 21 18.56 -26.59 -11.86
C CYS A 21 17.07 -26.25 -11.70
N SER A 22 16.24 -27.14 -11.13
CA SER A 22 14.81 -26.86 -10.93
C SER A 22 14.52 -25.96 -9.72
N ALA A 23 15.49 -25.72 -8.84
CA ALA A 23 15.29 -24.89 -7.65
C ALA A 23 15.32 -23.37 -7.92
N ALA A 24 15.80 -22.93 -9.09
CA ALA A 24 15.91 -21.51 -9.42
C ALA A 24 14.60 -20.88 -9.93
N ALA A 25 13.57 -21.68 -10.25
CA ALA A 25 12.32 -21.18 -10.85
C ALA A 25 11.32 -20.59 -9.85
N LEU A 26 11.53 -20.72 -8.54
CA LEU A 26 10.62 -20.20 -7.50
C LEU A 26 10.95 -18.80 -6.97
N ALA A 27 11.97 -18.12 -7.51
CA ALA A 27 12.43 -16.83 -7.00
C ALA A 27 11.93 -15.61 -7.78
N ALA A 28 10.91 -15.75 -8.63
CA ALA A 28 10.30 -14.59 -9.27
C ALA A 28 9.54 -13.76 -8.22
N PRO A 29 9.86 -12.46 -8.03
CA PRO A 29 9.13 -11.63 -7.09
C PRO A 29 7.66 -11.53 -7.52
N SER A 30 6.75 -11.63 -6.55
CA SER A 30 5.32 -11.42 -6.81
C SER A 30 5.08 -10.01 -7.36
N THR A 31 3.98 -9.83 -8.09
CA THR A 31 3.52 -8.52 -8.58
C THR A 31 3.47 -7.49 -7.45
N ALA A 32 2.88 -7.88 -6.30
CA ALA A 32 2.83 -7.06 -5.09
C ALA A 32 4.22 -6.65 -4.57
N ALA A 33 5.21 -7.56 -4.59
CA ALA A 33 6.58 -7.24 -4.19
C ALA A 33 7.25 -6.26 -5.18
N THR A 34 6.99 -6.40 -6.47
CA THR A 34 7.51 -5.47 -7.49
C THR A 34 6.88 -4.07 -7.39
N GLU A 35 5.57 -4.00 -7.13
CA GLU A 35 4.84 -2.73 -6.91
C GLU A 35 5.32 -2.03 -5.64
N ALA A 36 5.46 -2.76 -4.53
CA ALA A 36 6.01 -2.22 -3.28
C ALA A 36 7.41 -1.61 -3.49
N GLN A 37 8.27 -2.30 -4.26
CA GLN A 37 9.62 -1.82 -4.57
C GLN A 37 9.60 -0.62 -5.53
N ALA A 38 8.64 -0.53 -6.45
CA ALA A 38 8.44 0.64 -7.30
C ALA A 38 7.97 1.84 -6.48
N ARG A 39 6.99 1.65 -5.58
CA ARG A 39 6.49 2.70 -4.69
C ARG A 39 7.57 3.24 -3.77
N TYR A 40 8.35 2.36 -3.14
CA TYR A 40 9.50 2.76 -2.33
C TYR A 40 10.50 3.66 -3.08
N ARG A 41 10.79 3.34 -4.36
CA ARG A 41 11.68 4.17 -5.19
C ARG A 41 11.09 5.56 -5.45
N GLN A 42 9.78 5.65 -5.67
CA GLN A 42 9.07 6.93 -5.83
C GLN A 42 9.11 7.75 -4.53
N ASP A 43 8.81 7.13 -3.39
CA ASP A 43 8.84 7.80 -2.09
C ASP A 43 10.26 8.31 -1.75
N MET A 44 11.30 7.51 -2.01
CA MET A 44 12.69 7.93 -1.82
C MET A 44 13.08 9.09 -2.74
N ALA A 45 12.60 9.10 -3.98
CA ALA A 45 12.82 10.22 -4.91
C ALA A 45 12.15 11.50 -4.40
N ALA A 46 10.92 11.41 -3.89
CA ALA A 46 10.21 12.53 -3.27
C ALA A 46 10.95 13.03 -2.01
N CYS A 47 11.40 12.12 -1.13
CA CYS A 47 12.19 12.51 0.04
C CYS A 47 13.47 13.27 -0.38
N ASN A 48 14.17 12.78 -1.41
CA ASN A 48 15.43 13.36 -1.86
C ASN A 48 15.27 14.68 -2.63
N SER A 49 14.10 14.96 -3.19
CA SER A 49 13.84 16.25 -3.85
C SER A 49 13.69 17.41 -2.86
N GLY A 50 13.48 17.11 -1.57
CA GLY A 50 13.23 18.11 -0.53
C GLY A 50 11.86 18.77 -0.63
N GLN A 51 10.98 18.31 -1.53
CA GLN A 51 9.63 18.85 -1.72
C GLN A 51 8.60 18.29 -0.71
N THR A 52 9.07 17.55 0.29
CA THR A 52 8.22 17.02 1.35
C THR A 52 8.18 17.99 2.52
N GLN A 53 7.02 18.16 3.14
CA GLN A 53 6.86 19.00 4.34
C GLN A 53 7.44 18.35 5.63
N GLN A 54 8.20 17.26 5.49
CA GLN A 54 8.78 16.47 6.57
C GLN A 54 10.32 16.50 6.53
N ALA A 55 10.96 16.28 7.68
CA ALA A 55 12.41 16.12 7.73
C ALA A 55 12.88 14.92 6.91
N LEU A 56 13.96 15.07 6.13
CA LEU A 56 14.50 14.05 5.22
C LEU A 56 14.68 12.68 5.90
N VAL A 57 15.22 12.66 7.13
CA VAL A 57 15.45 11.43 7.89
C VAL A 57 14.14 10.72 8.24
N THR A 58 13.09 11.48 8.57
CA THR A 58 11.76 10.96 8.87
C THR A 58 11.11 10.41 7.61
N CYS A 59 11.16 11.16 6.50
CA CYS A 59 10.60 10.73 5.23
C CYS A 59 11.19 9.39 4.77
N ARG A 60 12.52 9.25 4.78
CA ARG A 60 13.19 8.00 4.38
C ARG A 60 12.84 6.83 5.31
N ARG A 61 12.69 7.08 6.61
CA ARG A 61 12.26 6.08 7.60
C ARG A 61 10.83 5.60 7.33
N GLU A 62 9.92 6.52 7.02
CA GLU A 62 8.53 6.20 6.68
C GLU A 62 8.46 5.41 5.36
N ALA A 63 9.22 5.79 4.33
CA ALA A 63 9.30 5.03 3.08
C ALA A 63 9.79 3.58 3.31
N GLY A 64 10.82 3.39 4.14
CA GLY A 64 11.29 2.06 4.51
C GLY A 64 10.28 1.23 5.31
N SER A 65 9.54 1.90 6.20
CA SER A 65 8.46 1.27 6.98
C SER A 65 7.31 0.83 6.08
N ALA A 66 6.90 1.69 5.14
CA ALA A 66 5.87 1.37 4.14
C ALA A 66 6.27 0.16 3.29
N LEU A 67 7.53 0.09 2.82
CA LEU A 67 8.04 -1.08 2.10
C LEU A 67 7.99 -2.35 2.96
N SER A 68 8.34 -2.25 4.24
CA SER A 68 8.31 -3.39 5.16
C SER A 68 6.89 -3.92 5.36
N GLU A 69 5.91 -3.04 5.60
CA GLU A 69 4.50 -3.44 5.73
C GLU A 69 3.91 -3.97 4.42
N ALA A 70 4.29 -3.38 3.28
CA ALA A 70 3.88 -3.87 1.96
C ALA A 70 4.35 -5.32 1.73
N ARG A 71 5.61 -5.62 2.08
CA ARG A 71 6.16 -6.99 1.99
C ARG A 71 5.49 -7.97 2.96
N ARG A 72 4.99 -7.48 4.09
CA ARG A 72 4.18 -8.28 5.03
C ARG A 72 2.73 -8.47 4.58
N GLY A 73 2.30 -7.78 3.52
CA GLY A 73 0.91 -7.82 3.05
C GLY A 73 -0.06 -7.09 3.98
N HIS A 74 0.43 -6.17 4.82
CA HIS A 74 -0.38 -5.43 5.79
C HIS A 74 -0.97 -4.14 5.23
N LEU A 75 -0.53 -3.71 4.05
CA LEU A 75 -1.14 -2.58 3.35
C LEU A 75 -2.40 -3.06 2.65
N ASN A 76 -3.56 -2.53 3.07
CA ASN A 76 -4.86 -2.85 2.51
C ASN A 76 -5.60 -1.57 2.16
N ASP A 77 -5.80 -1.35 0.86
CA ASP A 77 -6.58 -0.24 0.30
C ASP A 77 -7.91 -0.75 -0.26
N ALA A 78 -8.64 -1.55 0.54
CA ALA A 78 -9.92 -2.11 0.13
C ALA A 78 -10.88 -1.00 -0.35
N PRO A 79 -11.54 -1.18 -1.51
CA PRO A 79 -12.47 -0.20 -2.05
C PRO A 79 -13.51 0.23 -1.01
N GLY A 80 -13.67 1.53 -0.80
CA GLY A 80 -14.64 2.10 0.13
C GLY A 80 -14.22 2.13 1.60
N GLN A 81 -13.10 1.52 2.01
CA GLN A 81 -12.63 1.55 3.40
C GLN A 81 -12.38 3.00 3.88
N TYR A 82 -11.77 3.83 3.04
CA TYR A 82 -11.54 5.24 3.37
C TYR A 82 -12.82 6.05 3.58
N GLN A 83 -13.85 5.77 2.78
CA GLN A 83 -15.16 6.42 2.94
C GLN A 83 -15.87 5.93 4.20
N GLN A 84 -15.78 4.65 4.53
CA GLN A 84 -16.33 4.12 5.78
C GLN A 84 -15.61 4.73 6.99
N ASN A 85 -14.27 4.74 6.99
CA ASN A 85 -13.48 5.39 8.03
C ASN A 85 -13.80 6.88 8.16
N ALA A 86 -14.12 7.54 7.05
CA ALA A 86 -14.59 8.92 7.04
C ALA A 86 -15.90 9.12 7.79
N LEU A 87 -16.89 8.26 7.55
CA LEU A 87 -18.17 8.32 8.24
C LEU A 87 -18.08 7.88 9.70
N LEU A 88 -17.21 6.90 10.02
CA LEU A 88 -16.97 6.46 11.40
C LEU A 88 -16.52 7.60 12.31
N ARG A 89 -15.77 8.59 11.79
CA ARG A 89 -15.37 9.78 12.55
C ARG A 89 -16.55 10.64 13.01
N CYS A 90 -17.69 10.57 12.31
CA CYS A 90 -18.90 11.32 12.68
C CYS A 90 -19.66 10.71 13.86
N ASN A 91 -19.32 9.50 14.30
CA ASN A 91 -20.03 8.80 15.39
C ASN A 91 -19.92 9.49 16.77
N VAL A 92 -19.00 10.45 16.93
CA VAL A 92 -18.91 11.26 18.15
C VAL A 92 -20.08 12.27 18.28
N HIS A 93 -20.72 12.61 17.16
CA HIS A 93 -21.84 13.55 17.12
C HIS A 93 -23.19 12.84 17.25
N GLN A 94 -24.23 13.60 17.58
CA GLN A 94 -25.61 13.11 17.72
C GLN A 94 -26.58 14.07 16.98
N GLY A 95 -27.79 13.59 16.69
CA GLY A 95 -28.84 14.40 16.06
C GLY A 95 -28.38 15.09 14.76
N ASP A 96 -28.73 16.37 14.63
CA ASP A 96 -28.44 17.18 13.45
C ASP A 96 -26.93 17.35 13.20
N ASP A 97 -26.10 17.37 14.24
CA ASP A 97 -24.64 17.49 14.09
C ASP A 97 -24.04 16.26 13.41
N ARG A 98 -24.58 15.08 13.71
CA ARG A 98 -24.17 13.84 13.04
C ARG A 98 -24.55 13.87 11.57
N LEU A 99 -25.81 14.23 11.27
CA LEU A 99 -26.30 14.35 9.90
C LEU A 99 -25.48 15.36 9.10
N ALA A 100 -25.14 16.51 9.71
CA ALA A 100 -24.31 17.52 9.08
C ALA A 100 -22.86 17.05 8.87
N CYS A 101 -22.28 16.30 9.80
CA CYS A 101 -20.95 15.70 9.63
C CYS A 101 -20.94 14.70 8.47
N GLU A 102 -21.88 13.75 8.45
CA GLU A 102 -21.98 12.74 7.42
C GLU A 102 -22.20 13.37 6.03
N ALA A 103 -23.05 14.41 5.95
CA ALA A 103 -23.25 15.19 4.72
C ALA A 103 -21.94 15.84 4.21
N ARG A 104 -21.14 16.44 5.09
CA ARG A 104 -19.82 17.01 4.73
C ARG A 104 -18.80 15.93 4.34
N MET A 105 -18.87 14.74 4.92
CA MET A 105 -17.95 13.65 4.60
C MET A 105 -18.32 12.89 3.32
N GLY A 106 -19.58 12.93 2.91
CA GLY A 106 -20.06 12.43 1.62
C GLY A 106 -19.89 13.46 0.50
N ALA A 107 -21.01 13.89 -0.07
CA ALA A 107 -21.04 14.90 -1.13
C ALA A 107 -20.95 16.32 -0.53
N ALA A 108 -19.75 16.74 -0.14
CA ALA A 108 -19.48 18.14 0.21
C ALA A 108 -19.73 19.04 -1.00
N GLY A 109 -20.29 20.23 -0.77
CA GLY A 109 -20.43 21.24 -1.81
C GLY A 109 -19.10 21.92 -2.13
N ILE A 110 -18.34 22.28 -1.09
CA ILE A 110 -17.04 22.97 -1.21
C ILE A 110 -15.99 22.19 -0.42
N VAL A 111 -14.86 21.91 -1.07
CA VAL A 111 -13.67 21.27 -0.48
C VAL A 111 -12.46 22.13 -0.81
N GLU A 112 -11.73 22.55 0.20
CA GLU A 112 -10.57 23.44 0.06
C GLU A 112 -9.36 22.92 0.86
N GLY A 113 -8.16 23.27 0.38
CA GLY A 113 -6.89 22.87 0.97
C GLY A 113 -6.47 21.45 0.62
N SER A 114 -5.40 20.99 1.27
CA SER A 114 -4.82 19.68 1.07
C SER A 114 -4.14 19.17 2.34
N ALA A 115 -3.95 17.85 2.42
CA ALA A 115 -3.16 17.27 3.51
C ALA A 115 -1.72 17.82 3.54
N ALA A 116 -1.14 18.12 2.38
CA ALA A 116 0.18 18.72 2.26
C ALA A 116 0.24 20.15 2.81
N GLU A 117 -0.84 20.92 2.69
CA GLU A 117 -0.96 22.29 3.19
C GLU A 117 -1.43 22.37 4.65
N GLY A 118 -1.65 21.23 5.31
CA GLY A 118 -1.97 21.13 6.72
C GLY A 118 -3.44 20.89 7.05
N GLY A 119 -4.32 20.75 6.05
CA GLY A 119 -5.72 20.41 6.32
C GLY A 119 -6.62 20.46 5.09
N ILE A 120 -7.74 19.74 5.19
CA ILE A 120 -8.83 19.79 4.21
C ILE A 120 -10.06 20.34 4.91
N LEU A 121 -10.58 21.46 4.41
CA LEU A 121 -11.84 22.04 4.86
C LEU A 121 -12.99 21.56 3.97
N ARG A 122 -14.09 21.18 4.61
CA ARG A 122 -15.31 20.70 3.94
C ARG A 122 -16.49 21.50 4.44
N GLN A 123 -17.22 22.12 3.52
CA GLN A 123 -18.39 22.93 3.84
C GLN A 123 -19.65 22.38 3.18
N GLY A 124 -20.74 22.42 3.94
CA GLY A 124 -22.10 22.14 3.47
C GLY A 124 -23.07 23.15 4.08
N VAL A 125 -24.04 23.61 3.30
CA VAL A 125 -25.11 24.51 3.75
C VAL A 125 -26.38 23.67 3.88
N ILE A 126 -26.98 23.69 5.07
CA ILE A 126 -28.25 23.03 5.34
C ILE A 126 -29.30 24.11 5.56
N ILE A 127 -30.34 24.13 4.72
CA ILE A 127 -31.45 25.07 4.86
C ILE A 127 -32.47 24.46 5.82
N THR A 128 -32.63 25.07 6.99
CA THR A 128 -33.67 24.69 7.95
C THR A 128 -34.94 25.50 7.68
N PRO A 129 -36.11 24.86 7.49
CA PRO A 129 -37.36 25.59 7.30
C PRO A 129 -37.74 26.39 8.55
N VAL A 130 -38.38 27.55 8.35
CA VAL A 130 -38.90 28.39 9.43
C VAL A 130 -40.09 27.67 10.07
N LYS A 131 -40.11 27.63 11.41
CA LYS A 131 -41.20 27.02 12.19
C LYS A 131 -42.44 27.92 12.22
#